data_AF-A0A524NES7-F1
#
_entry.id   AF-A0A524NES7-F1
#
_cell.length_a   1.000
_cell.length_b   1.000
_cell.length_c   1.000
_cell.angle_alpha   90.00
_cell.angle_beta   90.00
_cell.angle_gamma   90.00
#
_symmetry.space_group_name_H-M   'P 1'
#
loop_
_entity.id
_entity.type
_entity.pdbx_description
1 polymer ?
#
loop_
_entity_poly.entity_id
_entity_poly.type
_entity_poly.pdbx_seq_one_letter_code
_entity_poly.pdbx_strand_id
1 'polypeptide(L)' 'MNKVDGVLVEEAREYVTLILTHELSDNCLFHTISHTLEVLKNAEIIGRYSSTEEDELNILRIAALFHDVGYVDAYDD' A
#
# COMPACT_ATOMS: atom_id res chain seq x y z
N MET A 1 -4.41 -13.33 19.18
CA MET A 1 -3.29 -12.44 18.85
C MET A 1 -3.54 -11.95 17.44
N ASN A 2 -4.09 -10.75 17.30
CA ASN A 2 -4.28 -10.17 15.96
C ASN A 2 -2.90 -9.73 15.50
N LYS A 3 -2.36 -10.42 14.49
CA LYS A 3 -1.01 -10.16 13.97
C LYS A 3 -0.94 -8.88 13.13
N VAL A 4 -2.08 -8.32 12.76
CA VAL A 4 -2.20 -7.11 11.95
C VAL A 4 -3.33 -6.26 12.51
N ASP A 5 -3.00 -5.06 12.96
CA ASP A 5 -3.93 -4.07 13.50
C ASP A 5 -3.73 -2.71 12.81
N GLY A 6 -4.53 -1.71 13.20
CA GLY A 6 -4.46 -0.38 12.60
C GLY A 6 -3.12 0.34 12.84
N VAL A 7 -2.39 0.02 13.92
CA VAL A 7 -1.07 0.62 14.16
C VAL A 7 -0.08 0.09 13.13
N LEU A 8 -0.08 -1.23 12.90
CA LEU A 8 0.79 -1.84 11.89
C LEU A 8 0.47 -1.37 10.47
N VAL A 9 -0.80 -1.11 10.17
CA VAL A 9 -1.21 -0.53 8.88
C VAL A 9 -0.62 0.88 8.69
N GLU A 10 -0.65 1.72 9.72
CA GLU A 10 -0.09 3.07 9.63
C GLU A 10 1.45 3.03 9.53
N GLU A 11 2.12 2.15 10.28
CA GLU A 11 3.56 1.91 10.14
C GLU A 11 3.94 1.44 8.72
N ALA A 12 3.15 0.54 8.14
CA ALA A 12 3.31 0.10 6.76
C ALA A 12 3.14 1.27 5.78
N ARG A 13 2.14 2.14 5.99
CA ARG A 13 1.89 3.30 5.13
C ARG A 13 3.08 4.27 5.16
N GLU A 14 3.60 4.55 6.35
CA GLU A 14 4.78 5.42 6.50
C GLU A 14 6.01 4.82 5.80
N TYR A 15 6.27 3.54 5.99
CA TYR A 15 7.38 2.84 5.37
C TYR A 15 7.30 2.84 3.84
N VAL A 16 6.14 2.49 3.27
CA VAL A 16 5.91 2.49 1.82
C VAL A 16 6.01 3.91 1.25
N THR A 17 5.48 4.90 1.96
CA THR A 17 5.60 6.31 1.55
C THR A 17 7.06 6.73 1.45
N LEU A 18 7.89 6.36 2.44
CA LEU A 18 9.31 6.68 2.44
C LEU A 18 10.02 6.03 1.25
N ILE A 19 9.82 4.73 1.02
CA ILE A 19 10.46 4.00 -0.07
C ILE A 19 10.07 4.56 -1.43
N LEU A 20 8.78 4.64 -1.73
CA LEU A 20 8.31 5.09 -3.05
C LEU A 20 8.61 6.58 -3.32
N THR A 21 8.89 7.37 -2.27
CA THR A 21 9.29 8.79 -2.42
C THR A 21 10.79 8.94 -2.64
N HIS A 22 11.62 8.07 -2.06
CA HIS A 22 13.07 8.23 -2.04
C HIS A 22 13.83 7.31 -2.99
N GLU A 23 13.28 6.13 -3.29
CA GLU A 23 13.97 5.07 -4.03
C GLU A 23 13.37 4.82 -5.42
N LEU A 24 12.12 5.24 -5.67
CA LEU A 24 11.50 5.09 -6.98
C LEU A 24 12.15 6.03 -8.00
N SER A 25 12.50 5.48 -9.17
CA SER A 25 13.00 6.27 -10.31
C SER A 25 12.02 7.38 -10.72
N ASP A 26 12.54 8.58 -10.97
CA ASP A 26 11.78 9.72 -11.49
C ASP A 26 11.12 9.43 -12.86
N ASN A 27 11.61 8.42 -13.59
CA ASN A 27 11.04 7.98 -14.85
C ASN A 27 9.83 7.05 -14.68
N CYS A 28 9.54 6.58 -13.47
CA CYS A 28 8.34 5.80 -13.17
C CYS A 28 7.12 6.72 -12.99
N LEU A 29 6.44 7.03 -14.10
CA LEU A 29 5.36 8.04 -14.12
C LEU A 29 4.02 7.57 -13.54
N PHE A 30 3.82 6.27 -13.29
CA PHE A 30 2.52 5.71 -12.91
C PHE A 30 2.51 5.02 -11.54
N HIS A 31 3.37 4.01 -11.31
CA HIS A 31 3.41 3.23 -10.05
C HIS A 31 4.09 4.02 -8.92
N THR A 32 3.54 5.19 -8.64
CA THR A 32 4.01 6.17 -7.67
C THR A 32 3.31 5.99 -6.32
N ILE A 33 3.78 6.69 -5.29
CA ILE A 33 3.08 6.76 -4.01
C ILE A 33 1.63 7.26 -4.16
N SER A 34 1.36 8.18 -5.09
CA SER A 34 -0.01 8.66 -5.33
C SER A 34 -0.91 7.53 -5.81
N HIS A 35 -0.44 6.71 -6.75
CA HIS A 35 -1.18 5.56 -7.24
C HIS A 35 -1.43 4.54 -6.12
N THR A 36 -0.39 4.23 -5.34
CA THR A 36 -0.51 3.31 -4.20
C THR A 36 -1.56 3.76 -3.19
N LEU A 37 -1.63 5.05 -2.86
CA LEU A 37 -2.63 5.58 -1.93
C LEU A 37 -4.07 5.58 -2.52
N GLU A 38 -4.21 5.75 -3.84
CA GLU A 38 -5.49 5.56 -4.53
C GLU A 38 -5.94 4.09 -4.48
N VAL A 39 -5.03 3.15 -4.69
CA VAL A 39 -5.30 1.70 -4.60
C VAL A 39 -5.72 1.33 -3.17
N LEU A 40 -5.00 1.79 -2.15
CA LEU A 40 -5.37 1.61 -0.74
C LEU A 40 -6.80 2.08 -0.47
N LYS A 41 -7.12 3.33 -0.85
CA LYS A 41 -8.45 3.91 -0.65
C LYS A 41 -9.54 3.07 -1.33
N ASN A 42 -9.31 2.66 -2.58
CA ASN A 42 -10.30 1.89 -3.33
C ASN A 42 -10.47 0.47 -2.78
N ALA A 43 -9.37 -0.18 -2.37
CA ALA A 43 -9.40 -1.48 -1.71
C ALA A 43 -10.19 -1.43 -0.40
N GLU A 44 -10.02 -0.38 0.41
CA GLU A 44 -10.82 -0.17 1.62
C GLU A 44 -12.31 0.00 1.33
N ILE A 45 -12.65 0.82 0.32
CA ILE A 45 -14.04 1.03 -0.09
C ILE A 45 -14.65 -0.32 -0.49
N ILE A 46 -14.01 -1.06 -1.40
CA ILE A 46 -14.51 -2.35 -1.88
C ILE A 46 -14.65 -3.33 -0.72
N GLY A 47 -13.61 -3.49 0.11
CA GLY A 47 -13.64 -4.40 1.26
C GLY A 47 -14.79 -4.11 2.23
N ARG A 48 -15.06 -2.82 2.51
CA ARG A 48 -16.22 -2.43 3.34
C ARG A 48 -17.56 -2.77 2.67
N TYR A 49 -17.71 -2.51 1.38
CA TYR A 49 -18.93 -2.89 0.65
C TYR A 49 -19.10 -4.40 0.47
N SER A 50 -18.00 -5.16 0.56
CA SER A 50 -18.00 -6.62 0.56
C SER A 50 -18.25 -7.24 1.94
N SER A 51 -18.47 -6.43 2.99
CA SER A 51 -18.63 -6.90 4.37
C SER A 51 -17.42 -7.71 4.88
N THR A 52 -16.21 -7.36 4.44
CA THR A 52 -14.96 -7.95 4.93
C THR A 52 -14.73 -7.57 6.39
N GLU A 53 -14.32 -8.54 7.21
CA GLU A 53 -14.03 -8.33 8.63
C GLU A 53 -12.82 -7.38 8.82
N GLU A 54 -12.76 -6.65 9.93
CA GLU A 54 -11.75 -5.58 10.11
C GLU A 54 -10.30 -6.11 10.13
N ASP A 55 -10.09 -7.34 10.60
CA ASP A 55 -8.78 -8.01 10.58
C ASP A 55 -8.35 -8.39 9.15
N GLU A 56 -9.27 -8.92 8.34
CA GLU A 56 -9.06 -9.16 6.92
C GLU A 56 -8.87 -7.84 6.14
N LEU A 57 -9.59 -6.79 6.52
CA LEU A 57 -9.46 -5.46 5.93
C LEU A 57 -8.06 -4.88 6.21
N ASN A 58 -7.50 -5.09 7.40
CA ASN A 58 -6.12 -4.70 7.70
C ASN A 58 -5.09 -5.46 6.84
N ILE A 59 -5.31 -6.75 6.58
CA ILE A 59 -4.46 -7.51 5.65
C ILE A 59 -4.56 -6.93 4.23
N LEU A 60 -5.77 -6.62 3.77
CA LEU A 60 -6.01 -5.99 2.47
C LEU A 60 -5.31 -4.63 2.34
N ARG A 61 -5.35 -3.80 3.40
CA ARG A 61 -4.65 -2.51 3.44
C ARG A 61 -3.15 -2.67 3.29
N ILE A 62 -2.54 -3.60 4.04
CA ILE A 62 -1.11 -3.89 3.91
C ILE A 62 -0.78 -4.39 2.50
N ALA A 63 -1.57 -5.30 1.94
CA ALA A 63 -1.36 -5.78 0.58
C ALA A 63 -1.41 -4.64 -0.45
N ALA A 64 -2.39 -3.74 -0.33
CA ALA A 64 -2.53 -2.57 -1.21
C ALA A 64 -1.35 -1.60 -1.07
N LEU A 65 -0.84 -1.38 0.15
CA LEU A 65 0.34 -0.54 0.38
C LEU A 65 1.59 -1.10 -0.30
N PHE A 66 1.83 -2.41 -0.20
CA PHE A 66 3.08 -2.99 -0.69
C PHE A 66 3.07 -3.42 -2.16
N HIS A 67 1.91 -3.41 -2.84
CA HIS A 67 1.77 -4.05 -4.16
C HIS A 67 2.73 -3.54 -5.24
N ASP A 68 3.10 -2.25 -5.17
CA ASP A 68 3.96 -1.57 -6.15
C ASP A 68 5.40 -1.33 -5.66
N VAL A 69 5.74 -1.71 -4.42
CA VAL A 69 7.06 -1.40 -3.86
C VAL A 69 8.20 -1.99 -4.72
N GLY A 70 7.97 -3.13 -5.38
CA GLY A 70 8.98 -3.74 -6.26
C GLY A 70 9.39 -2.90 -7.48
N TYR A 71 8.65 -1.83 -7.82
CA TYR A 71 9.05 -0.91 -8.89
C TYR A 71 10.33 -0.13 -8.58
N VAL A 72 10.74 -0.03 -7.31
CA VAL A 72 12.03 0.58 -6.96
C VAL A 72 13.24 -0.22 -7.47
N ASP A 73 13.10 -1.53 -7.63
CA ASP A 73 14.16 -2.42 -8.14
C ASP A 73 13.96 -2.81 -9.61
N ALA A 74 12.71 -2.82 -10.08
CA ALA A 74 12.35 -3.31 -11.42
C ALA A 74 12.25 -2.21 -12.48
N TYR A 75 12.25 -0.94 -12.06
CA TYR A 75 12.21 0.23 -12.93
C TYR A 75 13.52 1.00 -12.84
N ASP A 76 14.60 0.31 -13.19
CA ASP A 76 15.89 0.93 -13.49
C ASP A 76 15.89 1.38 -14.96
N ASP A 77 16.41 2.58 -15.20
CA ASP A 77 16.67 3.10 -16.56
C ASP A 77 17.59 2.19 -17.39
#